data_AF-A0A6P0LD04-F1
#
_entry.id   AF-A0A6P0LD04-F1
#
_cell.length_a   1.000
_cell.length_b   1.000
_cell.length_c   1.000
_cell.angle_alpha   90.00
_cell.angle_beta   90.00
_cell.angle_gamma   90.00
#
_symmetry.space_group_name_H-M   'P 1'
#
loop_
_entity.id
_entity.type
_entity.pdbx_description
1 polymer ?
#
loop_
_entity_poly.entity_id
_entity_poly.type
_entity_poly.pdbx_seq_one_letter_code
_entity_poly.pdbx_strand_id
1 'polypeptide(L)'
;MNLQTILRTARQWFFDTPDRALDQAYKAALKIKAIEDEYFGGQKISADTSQYSNSVIAYFEAEINKYLKTINLRIAEFKTSRSVILNSELTGSNPLESSQQQARENLQIWYGRNVLA
;
A
#
# COMPACT_ATOMS: atom_id res chain seq x y z
N MET A 1 -14.38 14.18 -24.90
CA MET A 1 -13.70 13.21 -24.02
C MET A 1 -14.41 11.86 -24.14
N ASN A 2 -13.68 10.76 -24.28
CA ASN A 2 -14.24 9.43 -24.54
C ASN A 2 -14.60 8.73 -23.21
N LEU A 3 -15.84 8.25 -23.07
CA LEU A 3 -16.34 7.52 -21.89
C LEU A 3 -15.52 6.28 -21.55
N GLN A 4 -14.95 5.60 -22.55
CA GLN A 4 -14.08 4.44 -22.34
C GLN A 4 -12.79 4.82 -21.60
N THR A 5 -12.26 6.01 -21.87
CA THR A 5 -11.06 6.52 -21.19
C THR A 5 -11.37 6.86 -19.74
N ILE A 6 -12.54 7.46 -19.46
CA ILE A 6 -12.99 7.79 -18.09
C ILE A 6 -13.19 6.50 -17.27
N LEU A 7 -13.85 5.49 -17.82
CA LEU A 7 -14.03 4.20 -17.15
C LEU A 7 -12.71 3.47 -16.88
N ARG A 8 -11.76 3.54 -17.82
CA ARG A 8 -10.43 2.95 -17.63
C ARG A 8 -9.66 3.68 -16.53
N THR A 9 -9.66 5.00 -16.52
CA THR A 9 -8.99 5.81 -15.48
C THR A 9 -9.65 5.61 -14.13
N ALA A 10 -10.98 5.55 -14.05
CA ALA A 10 -11.69 5.24 -12.82
C ALA A 10 -11.37 3.84 -12.30
N ARG A 11 -11.29 2.84 -13.19
CA ARG A 11 -10.86 1.48 -12.84
C ARG A 11 -9.41 1.46 -12.34
N GLN A 12 -8.51 2.16 -13.03
CA GLN A 12 -7.10 2.27 -12.67
C GLN A 12 -6.95 2.94 -11.29
N TRP A 13 -7.53 4.12 -11.09
CA TRP A 13 -7.58 4.82 -9.80
C TRP A 13 -8.21 3.98 -8.69
N PHE A 14 -9.28 3.25 -9.01
CA PHE A 14 -9.93 2.34 -8.08
C PHE A 14 -8.99 1.22 -7.65
N PHE A 15 -8.12 0.70 -8.52
CA PHE A 15 -7.12 -0.30 -8.14
C PHE A 15 -5.86 0.30 -7.50
N ASP A 16 -5.54 1.57 -7.77
CA ASP A 16 -4.27 2.21 -7.35
C ASP A 16 -4.32 2.88 -5.96
N THR A 17 -5.46 2.83 -5.25
CA THR A 17 -5.59 3.52 -3.94
C THR A 17 -5.11 2.65 -2.77
N PRO A 18 -4.14 3.13 -1.94
CA PRO A 18 -3.65 2.39 -0.77
C PRO A 18 -4.75 1.97 0.20
N ASP A 19 -5.69 2.88 0.49
CA ASP A 19 -6.77 2.62 1.44
C ASP A 19 -7.67 1.46 1.02
N ARG A 20 -7.82 1.25 -0.29
CA ARG A 20 -8.59 0.14 -0.82
C ARG A 20 -7.86 -1.20 -0.65
N ALA A 21 -6.53 -1.20 -0.77
CA ALA A 21 -5.75 -2.39 -0.48
C ALA A 21 -5.97 -2.83 0.99
N LEU A 22 -6.02 -1.88 1.94
CA LEU A 22 -6.37 -2.17 3.33
C LEU A 22 -7.80 -2.72 3.49
N ASP A 23 -8.80 -2.11 2.85
CA ASP A 23 -10.19 -2.60 2.87
C ASP A 23 -10.30 -4.04 2.33
N GLN A 24 -9.57 -4.36 1.25
CA GLN A 24 -9.56 -5.70 0.68
C GLN A 24 -8.85 -6.72 1.58
N ALA A 25 -7.74 -6.34 2.22
CA ALA A 25 -7.08 -7.18 3.21
C ALA A 25 -8.01 -7.44 4.41
N TYR A 26 -8.70 -6.40 4.89
CA TYR A 26 -9.65 -6.52 6.00
C TYR A 26 -10.82 -7.46 5.66
N LYS A 27 -11.43 -7.30 4.48
CA LYS A 27 -12.50 -8.19 4.01
C LYS A 27 -12.04 -9.65 3.87
N ALA A 28 -10.82 -9.87 3.38
CA ALA A 28 -10.25 -11.22 3.32
C ALA A 28 -10.02 -11.81 4.72
N ALA A 29 -9.57 -11.00 5.69
CA ALA A 29 -9.43 -11.44 7.08
C ALA A 29 -10.79 -11.80 7.70
N LEU A 30 -11.85 -11.03 7.41
CA LEU A 30 -13.21 -11.37 7.85
C LEU A 30 -13.71 -12.69 7.26
N LYS A 31 -13.30 -13.04 6.02
CA LYS A 31 -13.63 -14.34 5.43
C LYS A 31 -12.94 -15.50 6.15
N ILE A 32 -11.66 -15.34 6.51
CA ILE A 32 -10.94 -16.33 7.32
C ILE A 32 -11.66 -16.50 8.67
N LYS A 33 -11.96 -15.40 9.35
CA LYS A 33 -12.66 -15.43 10.63
C LYS A 33 -14.03 -16.10 10.54
N ALA A 34 -14.80 -15.81 9.50
CA ALA A 34 -16.09 -16.46 9.29
C ALA A 34 -15.95 -17.99 9.12
N ILE A 35 -14.94 -18.45 8.39
CA ILE A 35 -14.64 -19.88 8.25
C ILE A 35 -14.29 -20.50 9.60
N GLU A 36 -13.41 -19.85 10.38
CA GLU A 36 -13.00 -20.33 11.69
C GLU A 36 -14.18 -20.36 12.67
N ASP A 37 -15.00 -19.31 12.71
CA ASP A 37 -16.18 -19.21 13.58
C ASP A 37 -17.25 -20.25 13.20
N GLU A 38 -17.55 -20.42 11.91
CA GLU A 38 -18.62 -21.30 11.41
C GLU A 38 -18.24 -22.78 11.46
N TYR A 39 -17.01 -23.13 11.06
CA TYR A 39 -16.61 -24.54 10.90
C TYR A 39 -15.72 -25.05 12.03
N PHE A 40 -14.98 -24.18 12.71
CA PHE A 40 -13.97 -24.56 13.71
C PHE A 40 -14.25 -24.00 15.10
N GLY A 41 -15.47 -23.48 15.34
CA GLY A 41 -15.87 -22.96 16.65
C GLY A 41 -15.04 -21.76 17.13
N GLY A 42 -14.55 -20.95 16.19
CA GLY A 42 -13.67 -19.81 16.46
C GLY A 42 -12.23 -20.21 16.79
N GLN A 43 -11.88 -21.48 16.65
CA GLN A 43 -10.50 -21.95 16.74
C GLN A 43 -9.84 -21.92 15.37
N LYS A 44 -8.50 -21.83 15.38
CA LYS A 44 -7.72 -22.01 14.16
C LYS A 44 -7.96 -23.41 13.59
N ILE A 45 -7.96 -23.52 12.27
CA ILE A 45 -7.97 -24.82 11.58
C ILE A 45 -6.81 -25.68 12.11
N SER A 46 -7.16 -26.84 12.66
CA SER A 46 -6.20 -27.86 13.00
C SER A 46 -6.80 -29.25 12.79
N ALA A 47 -5.97 -30.17 12.32
CA ALA A 47 -6.33 -31.58 12.20
C ALA A 47 -6.68 -32.21 13.55
N ASP A 48 -6.08 -31.70 14.63
CA ASP A 48 -6.16 -32.28 15.96
C ASP A 48 -7.43 -31.85 16.72
N THR A 49 -8.01 -30.69 16.40
CA THR A 49 -9.19 -30.15 17.09
C THR A 49 -10.50 -30.29 16.31
N SER A 50 -10.45 -30.67 15.03
CA SER A 50 -11.65 -30.76 14.20
C SER A 50 -12.14 -32.20 14.04
N GLN A 51 -13.46 -32.38 14.00
CA GLN A 51 -14.10 -33.69 13.75
C GLN A 51 -14.13 -34.06 12.25
N TYR A 52 -13.51 -33.25 11.39
CA TYR A 52 -13.56 -33.40 9.95
C TYR A 52 -12.51 -34.37 9.41
N SER A 53 -12.78 -34.96 8.25
CA SER A 53 -11.79 -35.78 7.55
C SER A 53 -10.65 -34.91 7.01
N ASN A 54 -9.46 -35.51 6.86
CA ASN A 54 -8.27 -34.83 6.31
C ASN A 54 -8.52 -34.14 4.96
N SER A 55 -9.40 -34.69 4.12
CA SER A 55 -9.78 -34.08 2.83
C SER A 55 -10.54 -32.75 2.99
N VAL A 56 -11.46 -32.68 3.97
CA VAL A 56 -12.23 -31.46 4.28
C VAL A 56 -11.31 -30.41 4.90
N ILE A 57 -10.40 -30.83 5.78
CA ILE A 57 -9.40 -29.95 6.39
C ILE A 57 -8.49 -29.35 5.31
N ALA A 58 -7.96 -30.17 4.40
CA ALA A 58 -7.13 -29.70 3.29
C ALA A 58 -7.84 -28.70 2.37
N TYR A 59 -9.16 -28.86 2.16
CA TYR A 59 -9.97 -27.89 1.41
C TYR A 59 -9.98 -26.52 2.11
N PHE A 60 -10.28 -26.48 3.41
CA PHE A 60 -10.31 -25.22 4.15
C PHE A 60 -8.92 -24.59 4.30
N GLU A 61 -7.87 -25.40 4.45
CA GLU A 61 -6.50 -24.90 4.44
C GLU A 61 -6.15 -24.23 3.10
N ALA A 62 -6.56 -24.82 1.97
CA ALA A 62 -6.36 -24.21 0.66
C ALA A 62 -7.12 -22.88 0.52
N GLU A 63 -8.37 -22.84 0.99
CA GLU A 63 -9.21 -21.64 0.92
C GLU A 63 -8.68 -20.51 1.83
N ILE A 64 -8.26 -20.81 3.06
CA ILE A 64 -7.60 -19.84 3.94
C ILE A 64 -6.29 -19.34 3.33
N ASN A 65 -5.47 -20.23 2.78
CA ASN A 65 -4.20 -19.85 2.15
C ASN A 65 -4.39 -18.85 1.00
N LYS A 66 -5.50 -18.97 0.25
CA LYS A 66 -5.87 -18.00 -0.79
C LYS A 66 -6.20 -16.62 -0.21
N TYR A 67 -6.94 -16.55 0.89
CA TYR A 67 -7.19 -15.28 1.58
C TYR A 67 -5.92 -14.69 2.19
N LEU A 68 -5.07 -15.49 2.82
CA LEU A 68 -3.78 -15.03 3.36
C LEU A 68 -2.87 -14.46 2.28
N LYS A 69 -2.79 -15.11 1.11
CA LYS A 69 -2.07 -14.55 -0.05
C LYS A 69 -2.61 -13.18 -0.46
N THR A 70 -3.94 -13.03 -0.48
CA THR A 70 -4.59 -11.75 -0.80
C THR A 70 -4.24 -10.68 0.24
N ILE A 71 -4.33 -11.01 1.53
CA ILE A 71 -3.98 -10.10 2.63
C ILE A 71 -2.53 -9.63 2.49
N ASN A 72 -1.60 -10.57 2.33
CA ASN A 72 -0.17 -10.27 2.22
C ASN A 72 0.13 -9.37 1.01
N LEU A 73 -0.46 -9.68 -0.15
CA LEU A 73 -0.29 -8.86 -1.35
C LEU A 73 -0.80 -7.43 -1.15
N ARG A 74 -1.99 -7.27 -0.59
CA ARG A 74 -2.61 -5.96 -0.39
C ARG A 74 -1.91 -5.13 0.69
N ILE A 75 -1.46 -5.75 1.77
CA ILE A 75 -0.63 -5.08 2.78
C ILE A 75 0.71 -4.65 2.16
N ALA A 76 1.33 -5.47 1.31
CA ALA A 76 2.55 -5.11 0.61
C ALA A 76 2.32 -3.90 -0.31
N GLU A 77 1.26 -3.91 -1.11
CA GLU A 77 0.85 -2.79 -1.97
C GLU A 77 0.58 -1.49 -1.20
N PHE A 78 -0.07 -1.58 -0.04
CA PHE A 78 -0.25 -0.45 0.85
C PHE A 78 1.09 0.10 1.38
N LYS A 79 2.00 -0.78 1.82
CA LYS A 79 3.31 -0.37 2.32
C LYS A 79 4.17 0.26 1.23
N THR A 80 4.18 -0.31 0.02
CA THR A 80 4.96 0.23 -1.10
C THR A 80 4.44 1.59 -1.55
N SER A 81 3.13 1.76 -1.70
CA SER A 81 2.53 3.06 -2.05
C SER A 81 2.84 4.13 -0.99
N ARG A 82 2.78 3.81 0.30
CA ARG A 82 3.17 4.74 1.37
C ARG A 82 4.65 5.12 1.34
N SER A 83 5.55 4.17 1.07
CA SER A 83 6.98 4.44 0.97
C SER A 83 7.33 5.34 -0.22
N VAL A 84 6.63 5.20 -1.35
CA VAL A 84 6.80 6.09 -2.51
C VAL A 84 6.39 7.53 -2.17
N ILE A 85 5.27 7.71 -1.45
CA ILE A 85 4.81 9.03 -0.99
C ILE A 85 5.86 9.69 -0.07
N LEU A 86 6.33 8.98 0.95
CA LEU A 86 7.35 9.49 1.88
C LEU A 86 8.65 9.89 1.17
N ASN A 87 9.11 9.09 0.22
CA ASN A 87 10.31 9.43 -0.55
C ASN A 87 10.10 10.65 -1.45
N SER A 88 8.89 10.84 -2.00
CA SER A 88 8.55 12.02 -2.81
C SER A 88 8.47 13.31 -1.98
N GLU A 89 8.00 13.23 -0.73
CA GLU A 89 7.98 14.38 0.19
C GLU A 89 9.40 14.77 0.63
N LEU A 90 10.31 13.78 0.77
CA LEU A 90 11.71 14.02 1.18
C LEU A 90 12.62 14.47 0.02
N THR A 91 12.26 14.19 -1.23
CA THR A 91 13.01 14.64 -2.43
C THR A 91 12.41 15.86 -3.11
N GLY A 92 11.28 16.38 -2.61
CA GLY A 92 10.81 17.71 -2.96
C GLY A 92 11.79 18.75 -2.43
N SER A 93 12.76 19.15 -3.25
CA SER A 93 13.62 20.30 -2.95
C SER A 93 12.74 21.47 -2.55
N ASN A 94 12.83 21.88 -1.30
CA ASN A 94 12.02 22.93 -0.72
C ASN A 94 12.18 24.19 -1.58
N PRO A 95 11.15 24.71 -2.28
CA PRO A 95 11.32 25.79 -3.26
C PRO A 95 11.94 27.06 -2.65
N LEU A 96 11.72 27.24 -1.34
CA LEU A 96 12.29 28.31 -0.54
C LEU A 96 13.81 28.15 -0.35
N GLU A 97 14.32 26.93 -0.21
CA GLU A 97 15.75 26.67 0.00
C GLU A 97 16.55 26.89 -1.29
N SER A 98 16.01 26.49 -2.44
CA SER A 98 16.59 26.77 -3.76
C SER A 98 16.64 28.27 -4.07
N SER A 99 15.58 29.01 -3.70
CA SER A 99 15.52 30.47 -3.88
C SER A 99 16.53 31.20 -2.99
N GLN A 100 16.71 30.74 -1.74
CA GLN A 100 17.68 31.32 -0.81
C GLN A 100 19.12 31.01 -1.20
N GLN A 101 19.41 29.82 -1.74
CA GLN A 101 20.74 29.48 -2.25
C GLN A 101 21.11 30.33 -3.46
N GLN A 102 20.20 30.51 -4.42
CA GLN A 102 20.40 31.42 -5.55
C GLN A 102 20.61 32.87 -5.10
N ALA A 103 19.83 33.35 -4.12
CA ALA A 103 20.03 34.68 -3.56
C ALA A 103 21.42 34.84 -2.91
N ARG A 104 21.90 33.81 -2.20
CA ARG A 104 23.23 33.80 -1.57
C ARG A 104 24.36 33.77 -2.59
N GLU A 105 24.23 32.97 -3.66
CA GLU A 105 25.21 32.93 -4.76
C GLU A 105 25.27 34.27 -5.50
N ASN A 106 24.11 34.87 -5.81
CA ASN A 106 24.04 36.18 -6.45
C ASN A 106 24.68 37.28 -5.60
N LEU A 107 24.52 37.23 -4.28
CA LEU A 107 25.19 38.16 -3.37
C LEU A 107 26.71 37.95 -3.38
N GLN A 108 27.20 36.70 -3.32
CA GLN A 108 28.64 36.42 -3.37
C GLN A 108 29.29 36.92 -4.67
N ILE A 109 28.61 36.75 -5.80
CA ILE A 109 29.05 37.28 -7.11
C ILE A 109 29.09 38.81 -7.11
N TRP A 110 28.07 39.46 -6.53
CA TRP A 110 28.00 40.92 -6.46
C TRP A 110 29.09 41.52 -5.57
N TYR A 111 29.36 40.93 -4.40
CA TYR A 111 30.43 41.39 -3.52
C TYR A 111 31.82 41.13 -4.12
N GLY A 112 32.06 39.97 -4.74
CA GLY A 112 33.34 39.66 -5.39
C GLY A 112 33.67 40.60 -6.55
N ARG A 113 32.66 41.09 -7.26
CA ARG A 113 32.82 42.02 -8.40
C ARG A 113 33.10 43.47 -7.98
N ASN A 114 32.62 43.89 -6.80
CA ASN A 114 32.78 45.27 -6.30
C ASN A 114 33.95 45.45 -5.33
N VAL A 115 34.58 44.37 -4.86
CA VAL A 115 35.72 44.42 -3.91
C VAL A 115 37.10 44.28 -4.61
N LEU A 116 37.12 43.93 -5.90
CA LEU A 116 38.36 43.78 -6.71
C LEU A 116 38.54 44.85 -7.81
N ALA A 117 37.83 45.96 -7.73
CA ALA A 117 37.98 47.14 -8.61
C ALA A 117 38.40 48.35 -7.78
#